data_AF-A0A5P9WVZ3-F1
#
_entry.id   AF-A0A5P9WVZ3-F1
#
_cell.length_a   1.000
_cell.length_b   1.000
_cell.length_c   1.000
_cell.angle_alpha   90.00
_cell.angle_beta   90.00
_cell.angle_gamma   90.00
#
_symmetry.space_group_name_H-M   'P 1'
#
loop_
_entity.id
_entity.type
_entity.pdbx_description
1 polymer ?
#
loop_
_entity_poly.entity_id
_entity_poly.type
_entity_poly.pdbx_seq_one_letter_code
_entity_poly.pdbx_strand_id
1 'polypeptide(L)'
;MNTVEETIEIAVPVRTAYDQWTQVACFPRFMTTVKRVEQIRPTVTLWVLGLGPVRREFATEVVDQVPDSHLTWRSLGQRHGHRGEVTFRPTGAGGTALTVRMSAEPRGLTGVLTAVPAATGRVLRRELANFKTYVEGHGEASGAWRGTVRDGQVRPTEPEPPRSRVPAWPVG
;
A
#
# COMPACT_ATOMS: atom_id res chain seq x y z
N MET A 1 15.53 -15.82 6.22
CA MET A 1 14.72 -14.65 5.78
C MET A 1 13.78 -14.29 6.90
N ASN A 2 13.70 -13.03 7.32
CA ASN A 2 12.76 -12.60 8.36
C ASN A 2 11.48 -12.11 7.68
N THR A 3 10.37 -12.83 7.87
CA THR A 3 9.07 -12.52 7.29
C THR A 3 8.08 -12.32 8.43
N VAL A 4 7.25 -11.30 8.31
CA VAL A 4 6.15 -11.01 9.23
C VAL A 4 4.86 -11.00 8.41
N GLU A 5 3.82 -11.61 8.94
CA GLU A 5 2.51 -11.70 8.30
C GLU A 5 1.44 -11.47 9.37
N GLU A 6 0.47 -10.61 9.08
CA GLU A 6 -0.66 -10.33 9.96
C GLU A 6 -1.93 -10.23 9.12
N THR A 7 -3.03 -10.77 9.66
CA THR A 7 -4.35 -10.72 9.03
C THR A 7 -5.35 -10.09 9.99
N ILE A 8 -6.22 -9.24 9.45
CA ILE A 8 -7.36 -8.66 10.15
C ILE A 8 -8.64 -8.85 9.32
N GLU A 9 -9.77 -9.00 10.00
CA GLU A 9 -11.08 -8.93 9.36
C GLU A 9 -11.67 -7.54 9.57
N ILE A 10 -12.25 -6.97 8.52
CA ILE A 10 -12.79 -5.61 8.47
C ILE A 10 -14.26 -5.70 8.02
N ALA A 11 -15.15 -5.02 8.72
CA ALA A 11 -16.59 -4.99 8.47
C ALA A 11 -16.99 -4.00 7.36
N VAL A 12 -16.19 -3.93 6.30
CA VAL A 12 -16.52 -3.16 5.08
C VAL A 12 -16.28 -4.03 3.84
N PRO A 13 -16.97 -3.76 2.72
CA PRO A 13 -16.73 -4.48 1.47
C PRO A 13 -15.29 -4.34 0.99
N VAL A 14 -14.80 -5.35 0.27
CA VAL A 14 -13.43 -5.40 -0.31
C VAL A 14 -13.11 -4.11 -1.06
N ARG A 15 -14.10 -3.63 -1.80
CA ARG A 15 -14.06 -2.41 -2.58
C ARG A 15 -13.63 -1.20 -1.74
N THR A 16 -14.25 -1.02 -0.57
CA THR A 16 -13.99 0.08 0.36
C THR A 16 -12.64 -0.07 1.04
N ALA A 17 -12.30 -1.28 1.48
CA ALA A 17 -11.02 -1.56 2.12
C ALA A 17 -9.85 -1.30 1.16
N TYR A 18 -9.97 -1.75 -0.09
CA TYR A 18 -8.98 -1.54 -1.13
C TYR A 18 -8.78 -0.05 -1.45
N ASP A 19 -9.88 0.67 -1.73
CA ASP A 19 -9.83 2.10 -2.03
C ASP A 19 -9.14 2.88 -0.92
N GLN A 20 -9.51 2.61 0.34
CA GLN A 20 -8.90 3.28 1.48
C GLN A 20 -7.42 2.90 1.66
N TRP A 21 -7.03 1.66 1.37
CA TRP A 21 -5.63 1.24 1.44
C TRP A 21 -4.76 1.98 0.42
N THR A 22 -5.26 2.22 -0.79
CA THR A 22 -4.51 2.95 -1.83
C THR A 22 -4.29 4.43 -1.48
N GLN A 23 -5.06 4.98 -0.53
CA GLN A 23 -4.86 6.34 0.00
C GLN A 23 -3.73 6.39 1.04
N VAL A 24 -2.53 5.93 0.66
CA VAL A 24 -1.36 5.84 1.58
C VAL A 24 -0.97 7.17 2.21
N ALA A 25 -1.25 8.29 1.55
CA ALA A 25 -1.06 9.64 2.10
C ALA A 25 -1.91 9.92 3.36
N CYS A 26 -3.01 9.18 3.57
CA CYS A 26 -3.86 9.28 4.75
C CYS A 26 -3.34 8.46 5.93
N PHE A 27 -2.39 7.53 5.73
CA PHE A 27 -1.93 6.62 6.78
C PHE A 27 -1.43 7.33 8.04
N PRO A 28 -0.69 8.44 7.98
CA PRO A 28 -0.27 9.18 9.19
C PRO A 28 -1.41 9.68 10.09
N ARG A 29 -2.65 9.74 9.59
CA ARG A 29 -3.81 10.20 10.36
C ARG A 29 -4.28 9.19 11.40
N PHE A 30 -4.06 7.91 11.15
CA PHE A 30 -4.55 6.82 12.00
C PHE A 30 -3.45 5.83 12.37
N MET A 31 -2.38 5.71 11.59
CA MET A 31 -1.24 4.88 11.93
C MET A 31 -0.24 5.63 12.81
N THR A 32 0.16 5.01 13.92
CA THR A 32 1.02 5.66 14.93
C THR A 32 2.49 5.69 14.52
N THR A 33 2.94 4.69 13.79
CA THR A 33 4.34 4.51 13.37
C THR A 33 4.64 5.27 12.07
N VAL A 34 3.62 5.48 11.23
CA VAL A 34 3.76 6.23 9.98
C VAL A 34 3.67 7.73 10.27
N LYS A 35 4.76 8.47 10.07
CA LYS A 35 4.82 9.91 10.38
C LYS A 35 4.53 10.77 9.15
N ARG A 36 4.94 10.32 7.98
CA ARG A 36 4.70 11.00 6.69
C ARG A 36 4.74 9.98 5.56
N VAL A 37 3.86 10.16 4.60
CA VAL A 37 3.91 9.49 3.30
C VAL A 37 3.73 10.55 2.23
N GLU A 38 4.62 10.54 1.24
CA GLU A 38 4.59 11.47 0.13
C GLU A 38 4.67 10.70 -1.19
N GLN A 39 3.71 10.93 -2.08
CA GLN A 39 3.73 10.33 -3.40
C GLN A 39 4.58 11.20 -4.33
N ILE A 40 5.73 10.68 -4.75
CA ILE A 40 6.68 11.41 -5.60
C ILE A 40 6.54 11.05 -7.09
N ARG A 41 5.97 9.87 -7.39
CA ARG A 41 5.59 9.40 -8.73
C ARG A 41 4.34 8.53 -8.61
N PRO A 42 3.64 8.19 -9.72
CA PRO A 42 2.44 7.36 -9.66
C PRO A 42 2.59 6.07 -8.85
N THR A 43 3.73 5.38 -8.96
CA THR A 43 4.01 4.13 -8.23
C THR A 43 5.04 4.28 -7.12
N VAL A 44 5.63 5.47 -6.93
CA VAL A 44 6.73 5.68 -5.97
C VAL A 44 6.31 6.61 -4.84
N THR A 45 6.54 6.13 -3.62
CA THR A 45 6.21 6.84 -2.39
C THR A 45 7.42 6.93 -1.48
N LEU A 46 7.57 8.06 -0.79
CA LEU A 46 8.56 8.29 0.24
C LEU A 46 7.88 8.18 1.61
N TRP A 47 8.43 7.34 2.47
CA TRP A 47 7.91 7.03 3.80
C TRP A 47 8.84 7.55 4.88
N VAL A 48 8.25 8.10 5.93
CA VAL A 48 8.92 8.41 7.20
C VAL A 48 8.24 7.62 8.30
N LEU A 49 8.95 6.67 8.89
CA LEU A 49 8.51 5.90 10.05
C LEU A 49 9.19 6.39 11.33
N GLY A 50 8.47 6.36 12.45
CA GLY A 50 8.97 6.73 13.76
C GLY A 50 8.40 5.87 14.87
N LEU A 51 9.27 5.17 15.61
CA LEU A 51 8.92 4.34 16.75
C LEU A 51 9.91 4.60 17.90
N GLY A 52 9.45 5.27 18.96
CA GLY A 52 10.31 5.70 20.06
C GLY A 52 11.49 6.55 19.54
N PRO A 53 12.75 6.25 19.92
CA PRO A 53 13.92 6.99 19.44
C PRO A 53 14.30 6.66 17.99
N VAL A 54 13.66 5.67 17.36
CA VAL A 54 14.04 5.19 16.04
C VAL A 54 13.23 5.92 14.97
N ARG A 55 13.94 6.55 14.03
CA ARG A 55 13.38 7.14 12.81
C ARG A 55 13.99 6.49 11.57
N ARG A 56 13.16 6.25 10.57
CA ARG A 56 13.55 5.65 9.29
C ARG A 56 12.86 6.34 8.13
N GLU A 57 13.62 6.57 7.07
CA GLU A 57 13.14 7.16 5.84
C GLU A 57 13.53 6.25 4.68
N PHE A 58 12.59 5.95 3.80
CA PHE A 58 12.82 5.07 2.65
C PHE A 58 11.79 5.34 1.56
N ALA A 59 12.19 5.08 0.31
CA ALA A 59 11.27 5.08 -0.81
C ALA A 59 10.82 3.65 -1.13
N THR A 60 9.55 3.50 -1.52
CA THR A 60 8.98 2.26 -2.03
C THR A 60 8.36 2.46 -3.40
N GLU A 61 8.39 1.40 -4.20
CA GLU A 61 7.75 1.31 -5.49
C GLU A 61 6.69 0.20 -5.45
N VAL A 62 5.47 0.52 -5.89
CA VAL A 62 4.42 -0.47 -6.18
C VAL A 62 4.81 -1.19 -7.46
N VAL A 63 4.99 -2.51 -7.37
CA VAL A 63 5.44 -3.36 -8.50
C VAL A 63 4.29 -4.11 -9.15
N ASP A 64 3.28 -4.48 -8.37
CA ASP A 64 2.06 -5.13 -8.85
C ASP A 64 0.87 -4.57 -8.08
N GLN A 65 -0.23 -4.32 -8.79
CA GLN A 65 -1.46 -3.87 -8.18
C GLN A 65 -2.65 -4.28 -9.02
N VAL A 66 -3.56 -5.01 -8.39
CA VAL A 66 -4.84 -5.41 -8.98
C VAL A 66 -5.97 -4.95 -8.06
N PRO A 67 -6.89 -4.10 -8.55
CA PRO A 67 -8.05 -3.65 -7.79
C PRO A 67 -8.79 -4.78 -7.09
N ASP A 68 -9.19 -4.53 -5.84
CA ASP A 68 -9.96 -5.44 -5.00
C ASP A 68 -9.30 -6.81 -4.74
N SER A 69 -8.02 -6.97 -5.07
CA SER A 69 -7.29 -8.24 -4.94
C SER A 69 -5.99 -8.10 -4.14
N HIS A 70 -5.01 -7.34 -4.65
CA HIS A 70 -3.70 -7.23 -3.99
C HIS A 70 -2.90 -6.01 -4.46
N LEU A 71 -1.90 -5.66 -3.66
CA LEU A 71 -0.88 -4.66 -3.96
C LEU A 71 0.47 -5.13 -3.40
N THR A 72 1.47 -5.20 -4.26
CA THR A 72 2.84 -5.61 -3.92
C THR A 72 3.78 -4.43 -4.11
N TRP A 73 4.71 -4.25 -3.17
CA TRP A 73 5.71 -3.20 -3.21
C TRP A 73 7.11 -3.69 -2.84
N ARG A 74 8.12 -2.92 -3.24
CA ARG A 74 9.52 -3.09 -2.83
C ARG A 74 10.13 -1.76 -2.43
N SER A 75 11.08 -1.76 -1.52
CA SER A 75 11.90 -0.58 -1.23
C SER A 75 12.92 -0.31 -2.34
N LEU A 76 13.19 0.96 -2.65
CA LEU A 76 14.14 1.38 -3.68
C LEU A 76 15.58 1.61 -3.15
N GLY A 77 15.84 1.35 -1.86
CA GLY A 77 17.13 1.60 -1.21
C GLY A 77 18.09 0.40 -1.21
N GLN A 78 19.40 0.66 -1.40
CA GLN A 78 20.45 -0.37 -1.51
C GLN A 78 20.83 -1.06 -0.18
N ARG A 79 20.63 -0.39 0.97
CA ARG A 79 21.17 -0.85 2.26
C ARG A 79 20.16 -1.58 3.16
N HIS A 80 18.86 -1.38 2.96
CA HIS A 80 17.77 -1.93 3.79
C HIS A 80 16.57 -2.35 2.93
N GLY A 81 16.79 -3.37 2.10
CA GLY A 81 15.78 -3.92 1.21
C GLY A 81 14.64 -4.59 1.99
N HIS A 82 13.40 -4.25 1.68
CA HIS A 82 12.23 -5.04 2.06
C HIS A 82 11.21 -5.09 0.92
N ARG A 83 10.38 -6.13 0.96
CA ARG A 83 9.23 -6.30 0.08
C ARG A 83 8.00 -6.52 0.93
N GLY A 84 6.86 -6.08 0.42
CA GLY A 84 5.60 -6.38 1.06
C GLY A 84 4.49 -6.60 0.06
N GLU A 85 3.44 -7.23 0.56
CA GLU A 85 2.22 -7.52 -0.16
C GLU A 85 1.06 -7.31 0.80
N VAL A 86 -0.01 -6.70 0.28
CA VAL A 86 -1.32 -6.72 0.90
C VAL A 86 -2.26 -7.49 -0.01
N THR A 87 -3.07 -8.37 0.56
CA THR A 87 -4.13 -9.08 -0.15
C THR A 87 -5.47 -8.84 0.52
N PHE A 88 -6.50 -8.70 -0.30
CA PHE A 88 -7.87 -8.48 0.12
C PHE A 88 -8.72 -9.67 -0.32
N ARG A 89 -9.51 -10.23 0.60
CA ARG A 89 -10.44 -11.32 0.30
C ARG A 89 -11.81 -11.03 0.91
N PRO A 90 -12.92 -11.28 0.20
CA PRO A 90 -14.23 -11.15 0.81
C PRO A 90 -14.41 -12.19 1.92
N THR A 91 -15.09 -11.81 3.00
CA THR A 91 -15.53 -12.74 4.05
C THR A 91 -16.98 -13.14 3.80
N GLY A 92 -17.40 -14.30 4.36
CA GLY A 92 -18.79 -14.77 4.23
C GLY A 92 -19.85 -13.82 4.81
N ALA A 93 -19.44 -12.89 5.67
CA ALA A 93 -20.31 -11.88 6.29
C ALA A 93 -20.38 -10.55 5.50
N GLY A 94 -19.84 -10.50 4.27
CA GLY A 94 -19.81 -9.28 3.47
C GLY A 94 -18.69 -8.29 3.84
N GLY A 95 -17.77 -8.70 4.72
CA GLY A 95 -16.58 -7.95 5.09
C GLY A 95 -15.36 -8.31 4.24
N THR A 96 -14.19 -7.92 4.73
CA THR A 96 -12.89 -8.12 4.06
C THR A 96 -11.87 -8.71 5.02
N ALA A 97 -11.23 -9.81 4.65
CA ALA A 97 -9.98 -10.26 5.25
C ALA A 97 -8.82 -9.54 4.54
N LEU A 98 -8.10 -8.71 5.29
CA LEU A 98 -6.91 -8.00 4.82
C LEU A 98 -5.68 -8.65 5.45
N THR A 99 -4.82 -9.22 4.60
CA THR A 99 -3.56 -9.84 5.01
C THR A 99 -2.40 -8.99 4.52
N VAL A 100 -1.50 -8.61 5.41
CA VAL A 100 -0.25 -7.92 5.07
C VAL A 100 0.93 -8.82 5.39
N ARG A 101 1.80 -8.99 4.41
CA ARG A 101 3.06 -9.73 4.52
C ARG A 101 4.21 -8.80 4.19
N MET A 102 5.26 -8.83 5.01
CA MET A 102 6.50 -8.10 4.79
C MET A 102 7.71 -9.02 4.97
N SER A 103 8.69 -8.93 4.09
CA SER A 103 9.94 -9.69 4.18
C SER A 103 11.16 -8.79 4.01
N ALA A 104 12.17 -9.00 4.85
CA ALA A 104 13.45 -8.31 4.76
C ALA A 104 14.39 -9.02 3.78
N GLU A 105 15.09 -8.27 2.94
CA GLU A 105 16.09 -8.81 2.02
C GLU A 105 17.41 -9.14 2.76
N PRO A 106 18.09 -10.25 2.42
CA PRO A 106 19.25 -10.76 3.17
C PRO A 106 20.44 -9.80 3.30
N ARG A 107 20.64 -8.90 2.32
CA ARG A 107 21.74 -7.91 2.32
C ARG A 107 21.41 -6.61 3.06
N GLY A 108 20.23 -6.53 3.69
CA GLY A 108 19.61 -5.29 4.15
C GLY A 108 19.70 -4.99 5.65
N LEU A 109 20.59 -5.63 6.42
CA LEU A 109 20.46 -5.68 7.88
C LEU A 109 21.02 -4.46 8.62
N THR A 110 20.26 -3.36 8.75
CA THR A 110 20.25 -2.51 9.97
C THR A 110 18.96 -1.66 10.12
N GLY A 111 18.16 -1.94 11.15
CA GLY A 111 17.10 -1.05 11.67
C GLY A 111 15.68 -1.63 11.65
N VAL A 112 14.76 -1.00 12.41
CA VAL A 112 13.33 -1.31 12.71
C VAL A 112 12.79 -2.69 12.31
N LEU A 113 12.81 -3.07 11.03
CA LEU A 113 12.43 -4.42 10.56
C LEU A 113 13.39 -5.55 11.02
N THR A 114 14.59 -5.20 11.51
CA THR A 114 15.56 -6.13 12.10
C THR A 114 15.59 -6.09 13.62
N ALA A 115 14.91 -5.12 14.25
CA ALA A 115 14.85 -5.03 15.70
C ALA A 115 13.77 -6.00 16.20
N VAL A 116 14.12 -7.28 16.24
CA VAL A 116 13.29 -8.40 16.72
C VAL A 116 12.05 -8.65 15.85
N PRO A 117 11.97 -9.80 15.15
CA PRO A 117 10.77 -10.20 14.37
C PRO A 117 9.46 -10.06 15.14
N ALA A 118 9.46 -10.44 16.43
CA ALA A 118 8.29 -10.36 17.30
C ALA A 118 7.83 -8.91 17.60
N ALA A 119 8.74 -7.94 17.66
CA ALA A 119 8.37 -6.54 17.82
C ALA A 119 7.79 -5.96 16.53
N THR A 120 8.31 -6.40 15.37
CA THR A 120 7.80 -6.00 14.06
C THR A 120 6.37 -6.50 13.82
N GLY A 121 6.06 -7.76 14.18
CA GLY A 121 4.70 -8.31 14.11
C GLY A 121 3.70 -7.58 15.00
N ARG A 122 4.08 -7.27 16.25
CA ARG A 122 3.22 -6.51 17.17
C ARG A 122 2.91 -5.10 16.66
N VAL A 123 3.92 -4.41 16.10
CA VAL A 123 3.73 -3.08 15.50
C VAL A 123 2.81 -3.19 14.29
N LEU A 124 3.06 -4.12 13.36
CA LEU A 124 2.20 -4.32 12.19
C LEU A 124 0.76 -4.59 12.59
N ARG A 125 0.53 -5.53 13.52
CA ARG A 125 -0.81 -5.84 14.04
C ARG A 125 -1.51 -4.60 14.60
N ARG A 126 -0.79 -3.76 15.36
CA ARG A 126 -1.35 -2.52 15.92
C ARG A 126 -1.74 -1.54 14.80
N GLU A 127 -0.88 -1.35 13.80
CA GLU A 127 -1.19 -0.44 12.68
C GLU A 127 -2.37 -0.95 11.83
N LEU A 128 -2.49 -2.27 11.65
CA LEU A 128 -3.66 -2.87 11.00
C LEU A 128 -4.93 -2.70 11.84
N ALA A 129 -4.85 -2.84 13.16
CA ALA A 129 -5.99 -2.55 14.03
C ALA A 129 -6.44 -1.08 13.91
N ASN A 130 -5.49 -0.14 13.85
CA ASN A 130 -5.81 1.27 13.61
C ASN A 130 -6.47 1.48 12.24
N PHE A 131 -5.98 0.81 11.19
CA PHE A 131 -6.60 0.85 9.85
C PHE A 131 -8.04 0.34 9.89
N LYS A 132 -8.28 -0.81 10.54
CA LYS A 132 -9.63 -1.37 10.75
C LYS A 132 -10.55 -0.35 11.41
N THR A 133 -10.15 0.20 12.56
CA THR A 133 -10.95 1.21 13.28
C THR A 133 -11.23 2.43 12.42
N TYR A 134 -10.24 2.90 11.65
CA TYR A 134 -10.41 4.05 10.77
C TYR A 134 -11.44 3.77 9.67
N VAL A 135 -11.28 2.69 8.91
CA VAL A 135 -12.15 2.42 7.75
C VAL A 135 -13.56 2.03 8.16
N GLU A 136 -13.73 1.30 9.27
CA GLU A 136 -15.05 0.94 9.82
C GLU A 136 -15.78 2.16 10.38
N GLY A 137 -15.05 3.12 10.95
CA GLY A 137 -15.64 4.36 11.47
C GLY A 137 -16.08 5.34 10.38
N HIS A 138 -15.46 5.31 9.20
CA HIS A 138 -15.84 6.19 8.09
C HIS A 138 -16.93 5.61 7.19
N GLY A 139 -17.07 4.27 7.11
CA GLY A 139 -18.08 3.59 6.30
C GLY A 139 -17.87 3.67 4.78
N GLU A 140 -17.18 4.72 4.30
CA GLU A 140 -16.79 4.95 2.92
C GLU A 140 -15.29 5.28 2.82
N ALA A 141 -14.68 5.03 1.67
CA ALA A 141 -13.27 5.34 1.44
C ALA A 141 -13.08 6.83 1.17
N SER A 142 -11.99 7.40 1.71
CA SER A 142 -11.63 8.82 1.53
C SER A 142 -11.14 9.18 0.11
N GLY A 143 -10.99 8.19 -0.79
CA GLY A 143 -10.59 8.34 -2.19
C GLY A 143 -10.54 6.98 -2.88
N ALA A 144 -10.44 6.94 -4.21
CA ALA A 144 -10.63 5.71 -5.00
C ALA A 144 -9.62 5.56 -6.16
N TRP A 145 -8.31 5.52 -5.87
CA TRP A 145 -7.33 5.25 -6.94
C TRP A 145 -7.34 3.76 -7.32
N ARG A 146 -7.68 3.46 -8.59
CA ARG A 146 -7.93 2.11 -9.10
C ARG A 146 -7.11 1.74 -10.35
N GLY A 147 -5.93 2.34 -10.50
CA GLY A 147 -5.02 1.93 -11.58
C GLY A 147 -4.51 0.51 -11.37
N THR A 148 -4.28 -0.22 -12.45
CA THR A 148 -3.57 -1.51 -12.39
C THR A 148 -2.08 -1.23 -12.58
N VAL A 149 -1.21 -1.83 -11.78
CA VAL A 149 0.25 -1.73 -11.95
C VAL A 149 0.78 -3.10 -12.29
N ARG A 150 1.61 -3.20 -13.33
CA ARG A 150 2.34 -4.43 -13.68
C ARG A 150 3.79 -4.05 -13.98
N ASP A 151 4.73 -4.75 -13.37
CA ASP A 151 6.18 -4.48 -13.50
C ASP A 151 6.55 -3.02 -13.20
N GLY A 152 5.88 -2.40 -12.23
CA GLY A 152 6.08 -0.99 -11.85
C GLY A 152 5.50 0.05 -12.81
N GLN A 153 4.80 -0.38 -13.87
CA GLN A 153 4.15 0.50 -14.84
C GLN A 153 2.64 0.56 -14.61
N VAL A 154 2.08 1.76 -14.56
CA VAL A 154 0.63 1.98 -14.51
C VAL A 154 0.02 1.62 -15.86
N ARG A 155 -0.91 0.67 -15.85
CA ARG A 155 -1.77 0.33 -16.98
C ARG A 155 -3.04 1.19 -16.87
N PRO A 156 -3.40 1.97 -17.90
CA PRO A 156 -4.68 2.66 -17.95
C PRO A 156 -5.84 1.64 -17.85
N THR A 157 -6.86 1.97 -17.06
CA THR A 157 -8.07 1.14 -16.88
C THR A 157 -9.00 1.17 -18.11
N GLU A 158 -8.72 2.05 -19.08
CA GLU A 158 -9.45 2.20 -20.32
C GLU A 158 -8.46 2.12 -21.50
N PRO A 159 -8.73 1.35 -22.59
CA PRO A 159 -7.95 1.49 -23.80
C PRO A 159 -8.02 2.95 -24.24
N GLU A 160 -6.86 3.55 -24.56
CA GLU A 160 -6.81 4.90 -25.14
C GLU A 160 -7.88 4.97 -26.23
N PRO A 161 -8.91 5.83 -26.11
CA PRO A 161 -9.92 5.94 -27.15
C PRO A 161 -9.17 6.15 -28.47
N PRO A 162 -9.55 5.46 -29.56
CA PRO A 162 -8.77 5.51 -30.79
C PRO A 162 -8.53 6.97 -31.11
N ARG A 163 -7.24 7.37 -31.15
CA ARG A 163 -6.85 8.74 -31.50
C ARG A 163 -7.63 9.09 -32.74
N SER A 164 -8.57 10.01 -32.60
CA SER A 164 -9.39 10.49 -33.68
C SER A 164 -8.45 10.87 -34.83
N ARG A 165 -8.40 10.04 -35.87
CA ARG A 165 -7.81 10.40 -37.16
C ARG A 165 -8.79 11.32 -37.86
N VAL A 166 -9.02 12.51 -37.29
CA VAL A 166 -9.57 13.61 -38.06
C VAL A 166 -8.38 14.28 -38.71
N PRO A 167 -8.23 14.20 -40.05
CA PRO A 167 -7.30 15.07 -40.75
C PRO A 167 -7.73 16.51 -40.43
N ALA A 168 -6.82 17.32 -39.91
CA ALA A 168 -7.05 18.76 -39.82
C ALA A 168 -7.13 19.30 -41.25
N TRP A 169 -8.36 19.44 -41.77
CA TRP A 169 -8.62 20.15 -43.01
C TRP A 169 -8.61 21.65 -42.70
N PRO A 170 -7.80 22.47 -43.39
CA PRO A 170 -7.84 23.91 -43.18
C PRO A 170 -9.20 24.44 -43.66
N VAL A 171 -9.91 25.11 -42.77
CA VAL A 171 -11.05 25.94 -43.13
C VAL A 171 -10.51 27.28 -43.64
N GLY A 172 -10.91 27.65 -44.86
CA GLY A 172 -10.93 29.03 -45.39
C GLY A 172 -9.58 29.67 -45.67
#